data_AF-A0AAV2CRT4-F1
#
_entry.id   AF-A0AAV2CRT4-F1
#
_cell.length_a   1.000
_cell.length_b   1.000
_cell.length_c   1.000
_cell.angle_alpha   90.00
_cell.angle_beta   90.00
_cell.angle_gamma   90.00
#
_symmetry.space_group_name_H-M   'P 1'
#
loop_
_entity.id
_entity.type
_entity.pdbx_description
1 polymer ?
#
loop_
_entity_poly.entity_id
_entity_poly.type
_entity_poly.pdbx_seq_one_letter_code
_entity_poly.pdbx_strand_id
1 'polypeptide(L)'
;MFSCGASHDEDYPRAAFSAGFFGDNNYNVTNNCGRCLKVASILGRREVKVRIVHERNDHGLELDLSSFNQLDNTDGRADVEGQLTVRYRFESC
;
A
#
# COMPACT_ATOMS: atom_id res chain seq x y z
N MET A 1 -6.92 11.22 -10.99
CA MET A 1 -6.72 11.07 -12.45
C MET A 1 -5.26 10.68 -12.66
N PHE A 2 -4.87 9.42 -12.89
CA PHE A 2 -5.61 8.18 -13.14
C PHE A 2 -5.95 7.45 -11.83
N SER A 3 -7.11 7.76 -11.24
CA SER A 3 -7.71 6.83 -10.28
C SER A 3 -8.17 5.62 -11.09
N CYS A 4 -8.06 4.41 -10.55
CA CYS A 4 -8.67 3.22 -11.15
C CYS A 4 -10.11 3.58 -11.55
N GLY A 5 -10.38 3.67 -12.85
CA GLY A 5 -11.59 4.30 -13.37
C GLY A 5 -12.83 3.50 -12.99
N ALA A 6 -13.81 4.20 -12.41
CA ALA A 6 -15.14 3.76 -11.97
C ALA A 6 -15.13 2.83 -10.76
N SER A 7 -15.53 3.27 -9.57
CA SER A 7 -16.78 3.96 -9.26
C SER A 7 -16.66 4.56 -7.86
N HIS A 8 -17.64 5.36 -7.45
CA HIS A 8 -17.85 5.74 -6.06
C HIS A 8 -17.64 4.56 -5.09
N ASP A 9 -16.44 4.44 -4.52
CA ASP A 9 -16.18 3.66 -3.32
C ASP A 9 -16.24 4.60 -2.12
N GLU A 10 -17.30 5.43 -2.07
CA GLU A 10 -17.76 6.05 -0.81
C GLU A 10 -18.26 4.98 0.19
N ASP A 11 -18.22 3.71 -0.22
CA ASP A 11 -18.53 2.53 0.58
C ASP A 11 -17.35 1.54 0.67
N TYR A 12 -16.10 1.99 0.43
CA TYR A 12 -14.95 1.21 0.88
C TYR A 12 -14.98 1.27 2.41
N PRO A 13 -15.29 0.17 3.11
CA PRO A 13 -15.41 0.24 4.55
C PRO A 13 -14.08 0.77 5.07
N ARG A 14 -14.12 1.77 5.97
CA ARG A 14 -12.95 2.33 6.67
C ARG A 14 -12.08 1.26 7.39
N ALA A 15 -12.47 -0.01 7.32
CA ALA A 15 -11.78 -1.20 7.81
C ALA A 15 -10.95 -1.94 6.73
N ALA A 16 -10.99 -1.55 5.46
CA ALA A 16 -10.26 -2.24 4.40
C ALA A 16 -8.91 -1.55 4.12
N PHE A 17 -7.83 -2.24 4.45
CA PHE A 17 -6.46 -1.84 4.19
C PHE A 17 -6.23 -1.62 2.69
N SER A 18 -5.82 -0.41 2.32
CA SER A 18 -5.70 0.01 0.93
C SER A 18 -4.34 0.63 0.67
N ALA A 19 -3.90 0.52 -0.58
CA ALA A 19 -2.64 1.11 -1.00
C ALA A 19 -2.74 1.81 -2.35
N GLY A 20 -2.05 2.95 -2.47
CA GLY A 20 -1.58 3.47 -3.74
C GLY A 20 -0.32 2.72 -4.15
N PHE A 21 -0.31 2.15 -5.35
CA PHE A 21 0.85 1.42 -5.86
C PHE A 21 1.64 2.27 -6.84
N PHE A 22 2.95 2.20 -6.69
CA PHE A 22 3.88 2.86 -7.56
C PHE A 22 4.95 1.83 -7.95
N GLY A 23 5.17 1.67 -9.25
CA GLY A 23 6.18 0.72 -9.73
C GLY A 23 7.57 1.13 -9.22
N ASP A 24 8.36 0.14 -8.82
CA ASP A 24 9.80 0.35 -8.66
C ASP A 24 10.46 0.40 -10.06
N ASN A 25 11.73 0.81 -10.19
CA ASN A 25 12.45 0.99 -11.47
C ASN A 25 12.47 -0.25 -12.40
N ASN A 26 11.97 -1.40 -11.92
CA ASN A 26 11.87 -2.68 -12.65
C ASN A 26 10.43 -3.16 -12.91
N TYR A 27 9.39 -2.49 -12.40
CA TYR A 27 8.00 -2.85 -12.64
C TYR A 27 7.31 -1.79 -13.50
N ASN A 28 7.06 -2.17 -14.76
CA ASN A 28 6.18 -1.41 -15.64
C ASN A 28 4.80 -1.32 -14.96
N VAL A 29 4.35 -0.12 -14.57
CA VAL A 29 3.04 0.12 -13.95
C VAL A 29 1.94 -0.22 -14.95
N THR A 30 1.57 -1.49 -14.98
CA THR A 30 0.55 -2.03 -15.87
C THR A 30 -0.65 -2.40 -15.01
N ASN A 31 -1.64 -1.50 -14.92
CA ASN A 31 -2.99 -1.72 -14.36
C ASN A 31 -3.07 -2.73 -13.20
N ASN A 32 -2.44 -2.43 -12.06
CA ASN A 32 -2.47 -3.26 -10.86
C ASN A 32 -3.69 -3.00 -9.97
N CYS A 33 -4.58 -2.11 -10.41
CA CYS A 33 -5.85 -1.83 -9.76
C CYS A 33 -6.58 -3.11 -9.34
N GLY A 34 -7.01 -3.16 -8.08
CA GLY A 34 -7.78 -4.25 -7.51
C GLY A 34 -6.97 -5.49 -7.11
N ARG A 35 -5.68 -5.57 -7.43
CA ARG A 35 -4.79 -6.65 -6.98
C ARG A 35 -4.42 -6.46 -5.50
N CYS A 36 -4.04 -7.55 -4.83
CA CYS A 36 -3.59 -7.52 -3.45
C CYS A 36 -2.08 -7.68 -3.32
N LEU A 37 -1.52 -6.97 -2.35
CA LEU A 37 -0.13 -7.07 -1.94
C LEU A 37 -0.06 -7.57 -0.50
N LYS A 38 0.86 -8.50 -0.27
CA LYS A 38 1.37 -8.76 1.07
C LYS A 38 2.52 -7.80 1.34
N VAL A 39 2.35 -6.91 2.30
CA VAL A 39 3.36 -5.93 2.70
C VAL A 39 3.90 -6.35 4.05
N ALA A 40 5.22 -6.32 4.20
CA ALA A 40 5.92 -6.72 5.41
C ALA A 40 6.94 -5.66 5.81
N SER A 41 7.05 -5.39 7.12
CA SER A 41 8.18 -4.61 7.65
C SER A 41 9.51 -5.29 7.30
N ILE A 42 10.59 -4.52 7.15
CA ILE A 42 11.92 -5.09 6.82
C ILE A 42 12.42 -6.14 7.82
N LEU A 43 11.96 -6.07 9.08
CA LEU A 43 12.28 -7.04 10.12
C LEU A 43 11.40 -8.30 10.07
N GLY A 44 10.40 -8.34 9.18
CA GLY A 44 9.50 -9.47 8.95
C GLY A 44 8.51 -9.77 10.08
N ARG A 45 8.47 -8.92 11.12
CA ARG A 45 7.67 -9.17 12.34
C ARG A 45 6.21 -8.75 12.22
N ARG A 46 5.92 -7.88 11.25
CA ARG A 46 4.59 -7.32 11.01
C ARG A 46 4.30 -7.34 9.52
N GLU A 47 3.10 -7.76 9.18
CA GLU A 47 2.63 -7.91 7.81
C GLU A 47 1.17 -7.46 7.70
N VAL A 48 0.80 -6.89 6.56
CA VAL A 48 -0.57 -6.50 6.23
C VAL A 48 -0.86 -6.88 4.78
N LYS A 49 -2.09 -7.33 4.52
CA LYS A 49 -2.61 -7.50 3.16
C LYS A 49 -3.34 -6.21 2.78
N VAL A 50 -2.94 -5.59 1.66
CA VAL A 50 -3.57 -4.37 1.14
C VAL A 50 -4.07 -4.60 -0.27
N ARG A 51 -5.16 -3.91 -0.65
CA ARG A 51 -5.63 -3.87 -2.05
C ARG A 51 -5.17 -2.57 -2.71
N ILE A 52 -4.72 -2.66 -3.95
CA ILE A 52 -4.32 -1.50 -4.74
C ILE A 52 -5.57 -0.79 -5.25
N VAL A 53 -5.77 0.47 -4.84
CA VAL A 53 -6.99 1.26 -5.16
C VAL A 53 -6.72 2.44 -6.10
N HIS A 54 -5.46 2.83 -6.27
CA HIS A 54 -5.04 3.81 -7.26
C HIS A 54 -3.57 3.61 -7.65
N GLU A 55 -3.19 4.07 -8.84
CA GLU A 55 -1.80 4.09 -9.32
C GLU A 55 -1.34 5.54 -9.51
N ARG A 56 -0.12 5.85 -9.08
CA ARG A 56 0.52 7.15 -9.29
C ARG A 56 1.97 6.96 -9.73
N ASN A 57 2.58 8.03 -10.26
CA ASN A 57 3.93 8.02 -10.85
C ASN A 57 4.99 8.65 -9.92
N ASP A 58 4.80 8.60 -8.61
CA ASP A 58 5.81 8.97 -7.61
C ASP A 58 6.42 7.71 -6.96
N HIS A 59 7.46 7.78 -6.15
CA HIS A 59 8.18 6.57 -5.72
C HIS A 59 7.47 5.81 -4.57
N GLY A 60 7.23 4.49 -4.71
CA GLY A 60 6.97 3.58 -3.57
C GLY A 60 5.56 2.96 -3.43
N LEU A 61 5.02 2.96 -2.20
CA LEU A 61 3.69 2.42 -1.83
C LEU A 61 3.06 3.37 -0.81
N GLU A 62 1.88 3.90 -1.11
CA GLU A 62 1.14 4.80 -0.23
C GLU A 62 0.13 3.96 0.53
N LEU A 63 0.32 3.81 1.83
CA LEU A 63 -0.54 2.99 2.68
C LEU A 63 -1.56 3.88 3.39
N ASP A 64 -2.77 3.37 3.62
CA ASP A 64 -3.66 3.99 4.59
C ASP A 64 -3.00 4.01 6.00
N LEU A 65 -3.39 4.97 6.83
CA LEU A 65 -2.78 5.18 8.15
C LEU A 65 -2.86 3.94 9.05
N SER A 66 -3.90 3.12 8.92
CA SER A 66 -4.06 1.91 9.74
C SER A 66 -3.10 0.80 9.30
N SER A 67 -2.90 0.63 7.99
CA SER A 67 -1.87 -0.24 7.42
C SER A 67 -0.46 0.21 7.80
N PHE A 68 -0.20 1.52 7.72
CA PHE A 68 1.08 2.13 8.10
C PHE A 68 1.41 1.85 9.56
N ASN A 69 0.50 2.17 10.48
CA ASN A 69 0.67 1.97 11.91
C ASN A 69 0.86 0.50 12.30
N GLN A 70 0.20 -0.42 11.58
CA GLN A 70 0.43 -1.85 11.78
C GLN A 70 1.83 -2.27 11.37
N LEU A 71 2.39 -1.71 10.30
CA LEU A 71 3.74 -2.05 9.85
C LEU A 71 4.83 -1.35 10.66
N ASP A 72 4.54 -0.18 11.25
CA ASP A 72 5.51 0.60 12.01
C ASP A 72 6.01 -0.16 13.25
N ASN A 73 7.25 -0.62 13.17
CA ASN A 73 7.96 -1.36 14.21
C ASN A 73 8.94 -0.47 15.01
N THR A 74 8.83 0.85 14.88
CA THR A 74 9.73 1.83 15.48
C THR A 74 9.10 2.60 16.65
N ASP A 75 8.00 2.09 17.21
CA ASP A 75 7.23 2.72 18.29
C ASP A 75 6.79 4.17 17.93
N GLY A 76 6.42 4.40 16.66
CA GLY A 76 5.92 5.69 16.19
C GLY A 76 6.96 6.60 15.53
N ARG A 77 8.24 6.19 15.39
CA ARG A 77 9.25 7.03 14.73
C ARG A 77 9.03 7.16 13.23
N ALA A 78 8.50 6.12 12.58
CA ALA A 78 8.23 6.17 11.15
C ALA A 78 7.12 7.16 10.78
N ASP A 79 6.16 7.38 11.69
CA ASP A 79 5.16 8.44 11.56
C ASP A 79 5.82 9.84 11.52
N VAL A 80 6.87 10.03 12.32
CA VAL A 80 7.67 11.27 12.34
C VAL A 80 8.51 11.44 11.07
N GLU A 81 9.07 10.34 10.54
CA GLU A 81 9.85 10.35 9.29
C GLU A 81 8.95 10.41 8.02
N GLY A 82 7.66 10.14 8.17
CA GLY A 82 6.67 10.17 7.09
C GLY A 82 6.78 9.01 6.08
N GLN A 83 7.65 8.03 6.32
CA GLN A 83 7.86 6.89 5.41
C GLN A 83 8.32 5.63 6.15
N LEU A 84 8.05 4.47 5.55
CA LEU A 84 8.50 3.15 6.02
C LEU A 84 9.29 2.44 4.92
N THR A 85 10.41 1.83 5.26
CA THR A 85 11.01 0.81 4.37
C THR A 85 10.28 -0.51 4.59
N VAL A 86 9.71 -1.07 3.51
CA VAL A 86 8.93 -2.31 3.53
C VAL A 86 9.36 -3.25 2.41
N ARG A 87 9.00 -4.52 2.55
CA ARG A 87 9.04 -5.51 1.46
C ARG A 87 7.61 -5.81 1.05
N TYR A 88 7.35 -5.97 -0.24
CA TYR A 88 6.03 -6.38 -0.71
C TYR A 88 6.11 -7.49 -1.76
N ARG A 89 5.01 -8.24 -1.89
CA ARG A 89 4.79 -9.18 -2.99
C ARG A 89 3.32 -9.22 -3.38
N PHE A 90 3.03 -9.46 -4.66
CA PHE A 90 1.67 -9.76 -5.08
C PHE A 90 1.20 -11.10 -4.50
N GLU A 91 -0.06 -11.14 -4.06
CA GLU A 91 -0.72 -12.35 -3.59
C GLU A 91 -2.19 -12.37 -4.01
N SER A 92 -2.88 -13.48 -3.75
CA SER A 92 -4.33 -13.53 -3.89
C SER A 92 -4.98 -12.62 -2.85
N CYS A 93 -5.95 -11.81 -3.29
CA CYS A 93 -7.00 -11.32 -2.40
C CYS A 93 -7.72 -12.57 -1.85
#